data_AF-A0A6I7NX00-F1
#
_entry.id   AF-A0A6I7NX00-F1
#
_cell.length_a   1.000
_cell.length_b   1.000
_cell.length_c   1.000
_cell.angle_alpha   90.00
_cell.angle_beta   90.00
_cell.angle_gamma   90.00
#
_symmetry.space_group_name_H-M   'P 1'
#
loop_
_entity.id
_entity.type
_entity.pdbx_description
1 polymer ?
#
loop_
_entity_poly.entity_id
_entity_poly.type
_entity_poly.pdbx_seq_one_letter_code
_entity_poly.pdbx_strand_id
1 'polypeptide(L)'
;MSIRLAAILLFLSTVFILISCTSSRWVVTDRYAIDTSQDPEVLSENKVLLLDREATIDNPLMSFSVHSVVEKEYIQRVRAERTIQQYRPRWAFMALALTGASFAAVAANSSAIMPSVSGNQKIALNVTAGILAIFSVTNLQPVGDPIFTGETELMRRSGTEIRYDTLRTINRNSEFISSLYVTFQEDTVYSRNHFPVQNGRVELNLAAITDGMDESVDGESILTVIVGFNDTSNLYRVRADTFLKPYIHITTPVAVLRNAPVVNDLNVITEVGAGSSLELMGDGPGDWFRVRFGGSEVFITRNSGEIEWFSEVSSGSPDIFEFEEIPFGQVDVETSVPILKRNNPNDRAIILTNGFAEGAYFRQYLDRDHRLFEFYMRYALQLANDQIYVIEIDSDETWKDELRSVAAMDSTGNLFVYFSGYATLTEEGRMYIDFAEEPVGDGLITGLIFDEFERLNPYSVYLFGDFQFTIPQSNGILVPLRTAYTFALQETANRLLRRIPNSVIVFSNRPGQTSSIYTGAGMENKRHHIFNYYWADALKKRNTRMSAIIRHLENNVDYTSRRLHDRPQEILAYGNFTLNIID
;
A
#
# COMPACT_ATOMS: atom_id res chain seq x y z
N MET A 1 49.76 -10.18 101.24
CA MET A 1 50.26 -10.70 99.93
C MET A 1 49.20 -10.72 98.83
N SER A 2 47.89 -10.60 99.10
CA SER A 2 46.82 -10.71 98.07
C SER A 2 46.63 -9.48 97.17
N ILE A 3 46.95 -8.26 97.63
CA ILE A 3 46.66 -7.01 96.88
C ILE A 3 47.60 -6.80 95.68
N ARG A 4 48.86 -7.25 95.75
CA ARG A 4 49.83 -7.10 94.65
C ARG A 4 49.56 -8.05 93.47
N LEU A 5 49.02 -9.25 93.74
CA LEU A 5 48.69 -10.21 92.68
C LEU A 5 47.46 -9.75 91.88
N ALA A 6 46.46 -9.19 92.56
CA ALA A 6 45.25 -8.65 91.94
C ALA A 6 45.59 -7.46 91.02
N ALA A 7 46.49 -6.55 91.45
CA ALA A 7 46.90 -5.42 90.62
C ALA A 7 47.67 -5.84 89.36
N ILE A 8 48.49 -6.89 89.42
CA ILE A 8 49.22 -7.42 88.25
C ILE A 8 48.27 -8.11 87.28
N LEU A 9 47.31 -8.90 87.78
CA LEU A 9 46.27 -9.53 86.95
C LEU A 9 45.35 -8.50 86.29
N LEU A 10 44.98 -7.44 87.01
CA LEU A 10 44.18 -6.33 86.48
C LEU A 10 44.97 -5.53 85.44
N PHE A 11 46.26 -5.28 85.66
CA PHE A 11 47.12 -4.61 84.69
C PHE A 11 47.31 -5.46 83.41
N LEU A 12 47.56 -6.77 83.55
CA LEU A 12 47.63 -7.69 82.41
C LEU A 12 46.30 -7.72 81.65
N SER A 13 45.15 -7.81 82.33
CA SER A 13 43.85 -7.82 81.65
C SER A 13 43.59 -6.51 80.90
N THR A 14 44.05 -5.37 81.44
CA THR A 14 43.85 -4.06 80.79
C THR A 14 44.75 -3.89 79.56
N VAL A 15 45.99 -4.40 79.58
CA VAL A 15 46.91 -4.38 78.44
C VAL A 15 46.42 -5.29 77.30
N PHE A 16 45.81 -6.44 77.61
CA PHE A 16 45.25 -7.33 76.59
C PHE A 16 43.95 -6.83 75.95
N ILE A 17 43.21 -5.92 76.58
CA ILE A 17 41.99 -5.31 76.01
C ILE A 17 42.29 -4.34 74.86
N LEU A 18 43.52 -3.84 74.73
CA LEU A 18 43.88 -2.78 73.78
C LEU A 18 44.59 -3.26 72.50
N ILE A 19 44.81 -4.56 72.31
CA ILE A 19 45.46 -5.09 71.09
C ILE A 19 44.40 -5.38 70.02
N SER A 20 43.92 -4.34 69.36
CA SER A 20 43.25 -4.45 68.05
C SER A 20 44.30 -4.31 66.96
N CYS A 21 44.54 -5.36 66.18
CA CYS A 21 45.50 -5.32 65.07
C CYS A 21 44.77 -5.06 63.75
N THR A 22 45.26 -4.09 62.96
CA THR A 22 44.83 -3.85 61.59
C THR A 22 45.78 -4.51 60.60
N SER A 23 45.27 -5.21 59.59
CA SER A 23 46.08 -5.78 58.51
C SER A 23 45.53 -5.36 57.15
N SER A 24 46.41 -5.16 56.16
CA SER A 24 46.04 -4.82 54.79
C SER A 24 46.23 -6.01 53.85
N ARG A 25 45.27 -6.26 52.96
CA ARG A 25 45.33 -7.31 51.93
C ARG A 25 44.79 -6.83 50.58
N TRP A 26 45.29 -7.39 49.48
CA TRP A 26 44.75 -7.17 48.14
C TRP A 26 43.63 -8.17 47.85
N VAL A 27 42.49 -7.67 47.38
CA VAL A 27 41.31 -8.48 47.02
C VAL A 27 40.98 -8.25 45.56
N VAL A 28 40.74 -9.33 44.81
CA VAL A 28 40.38 -9.25 43.39
C VAL A 28 38.98 -8.65 43.24
N THR A 29 38.88 -7.54 42.50
CA THR A 29 37.61 -6.85 42.22
C THR A 29 37.10 -7.14 40.82
N ASP A 30 37.99 -7.30 39.84
CA ASP A 30 37.63 -7.66 38.46
C ASP A 30 38.69 -8.60 37.85
N ARG A 31 38.25 -9.68 37.21
CA ARG A 31 39.14 -10.65 36.55
C ARG A 31 39.41 -10.31 35.08
N TYR A 32 38.60 -9.46 34.46
CA TYR A 32 38.64 -9.16 33.02
C TYR A 32 38.85 -7.67 32.75
N ALA A 33 39.52 -6.95 33.66
CA ALA A 33 39.75 -5.52 33.50
C ALA A 33 40.73 -5.26 32.36
N ILE A 34 40.36 -4.37 31.45
CA ILE A 34 41.24 -3.92 30.36
C ILE A 34 42.38 -3.08 30.93
N ASP A 35 43.61 -3.40 30.51
CA ASP A 35 44.79 -2.60 30.80
C ASP A 35 44.85 -1.40 29.85
N THR A 36 44.34 -0.25 30.29
CA THR A 36 44.36 1.00 29.52
C THR A 36 45.72 1.68 29.51
N SER A 37 46.74 1.13 30.20
CA SER A 37 48.10 1.69 30.21
C SER A 37 48.94 1.26 29.01
N GLN A 38 48.49 0.23 28.29
CA GLN A 38 49.12 -0.25 27.07
C GLN A 38 48.22 0.09 25.88
N ASP A 39 48.85 0.56 24.80
CA ASP A 39 48.14 0.74 23.55
C ASP A 39 47.69 -0.62 23.01
N PRO A 40 46.45 -0.74 22.50
CA PRO A 40 45.96 -2.00 21.96
C PRO A 40 46.73 -2.41 20.71
N GLU A 41 46.88 -3.72 20.52
CA GLU A 41 47.50 -4.26 19.30
C GLU A 41 46.50 -4.22 18.16
N VAL A 42 46.86 -3.58 17.04
CA VAL A 42 46.01 -3.57 15.84
C VAL A 42 46.23 -4.88 15.08
N LEU A 43 45.22 -5.73 15.07
CA LEU A 43 45.27 -7.04 14.40
C LEU A 43 45.02 -6.89 12.89
N SER A 44 44.04 -6.07 12.52
CA SER A 44 43.68 -5.82 11.14
C SER A 44 43.11 -4.41 10.96
N GLU A 45 43.34 -3.84 9.78
CA GLU A 45 42.68 -2.62 9.33
C GLU A 45 42.10 -2.89 7.94
N ASN A 46 40.77 -2.95 7.87
CA ASN A 46 40.06 -3.22 6.63
C ASN A 46 39.20 -2.02 6.25
N LYS A 47 39.23 -1.66 4.97
CA LYS A 47 38.35 -0.62 4.43
C LYS A 47 37.13 -1.29 3.81
N VAL A 48 35.95 -0.78 4.13
CA VAL A 48 34.66 -1.31 3.69
C VAL A 48 33.73 -0.17 3.25
N LEU A 49 32.83 -0.43 2.31
CA LEU A 49 31.72 0.47 1.99
C LEU A 49 30.52 0.14 2.87
N LEU A 50 30.15 1.10 3.72
CA LEU A 50 28.98 0.99 4.60
C LEU A 50 27.91 2.01 4.20
N LEU A 51 26.66 1.64 4.42
CA LEU A 51 25.51 2.51 4.19
C LEU A 51 25.55 3.71 5.15
N ASP A 52 25.64 4.92 4.58
CA ASP A 52 25.62 6.21 5.29
C ASP A 52 24.22 6.83 5.25
N ARG A 53 23.48 6.63 4.15
CA ARG A 53 22.12 7.14 3.97
C ARG A 53 21.24 6.15 3.21
N GLU A 54 20.12 5.78 3.81
CA GLU A 54 19.05 4.99 3.19
C GLU A 54 18.27 5.80 2.14
N ALA A 55 17.71 5.11 1.16
CA ALA A 55 16.81 5.72 0.19
C ALA A 55 15.45 6.00 0.85
N THR A 56 14.88 7.15 0.52
CA THR A 56 13.58 7.62 1.01
C THR A 56 12.73 8.05 -0.19
N ILE A 57 11.41 8.18 0.00
CA ILE A 57 10.52 8.65 -1.07
C ILE A 57 10.95 10.02 -1.62
N ASP A 58 11.27 10.97 -0.73
CA ASP A 58 11.69 12.32 -1.13
C ASP A 58 13.12 12.35 -1.69
N ASN A 59 13.90 11.29 -1.47
CA ASN A 59 15.27 11.18 -1.92
C ASN A 59 15.64 9.71 -2.17
N PRO A 60 15.47 9.19 -3.40
CA PRO A 60 15.71 7.80 -3.74
C PRO A 60 17.21 7.45 -3.86
N LEU A 61 18.11 8.33 -3.38
CA LEU A 61 19.56 8.14 -3.41
C LEU A 61 20.07 7.43 -2.17
N MET A 62 20.36 6.14 -2.32
CA MET A 62 21.14 5.37 -1.36
C MET A 62 22.61 5.78 -1.43
N SER A 63 23.29 5.90 -0.30
CA SER A 63 24.67 6.38 -0.26
C SER A 63 25.57 5.58 0.65
N PHE A 64 26.71 5.20 0.12
CA PHE A 64 27.72 4.40 0.80
C PHE A 64 28.98 5.22 1.00
N SER A 65 29.56 5.18 2.19
CA SER A 65 30.83 5.83 2.49
C SER A 65 31.90 4.80 2.83
N VAL A 66 33.16 5.14 2.56
CA VAL A 66 34.30 4.30 2.95
C VAL A 66 34.56 4.46 4.45
N HIS A 67 34.50 3.35 5.18
CA HIS A 67 34.89 3.26 6.58
C HIS A 67 36.15 2.41 6.73
N SER A 68 37.04 2.82 7.64
CA SER A 68 38.12 1.97 8.13
C SER A 68 37.63 1.27 9.39
N VAL A 69 37.57 -0.06 9.33
CA VAL A 69 37.25 -0.93 10.46
C VAL A 69 38.57 -1.48 10.98
N VAL A 70 38.95 -1.04 12.17
CA VAL A 70 40.18 -1.43 12.85
C VAL A 70 39.84 -2.42 13.94
N GLU A 71 40.43 -3.61 13.86
CA GLU A 71 40.34 -4.65 14.89
C GLU A 71 41.48 -4.47 15.88
N LYS A 72 41.13 -4.22 17.15
CA LYS A 72 42.06 -3.91 18.23
C LYS A 72 41.99 -4.98 19.31
N GLU A 73 43.11 -5.61 19.64
CA GLU A 73 43.23 -6.52 20.78
C GLU A 73 43.68 -5.77 22.03
N TYR A 74 42.88 -5.88 23.09
CA TYR A 74 43.15 -5.32 24.40
C TYR A 74 43.61 -6.43 25.36
N ILE A 75 44.67 -6.15 26.12
CA ILE A 75 45.13 -7.08 27.16
C ILE A 75 44.26 -6.92 28.40
N GLN A 76 43.71 -8.04 28.88
CA GLN A 76 42.97 -8.08 30.14
C GLN A 76 43.88 -8.52 31.29
N ARG A 77 43.76 -7.86 32.44
CA ARG A 77 44.48 -8.16 33.68
C ARG A 77 43.51 -8.27 34.86
N VAL A 78 43.93 -9.01 35.88
CA VAL A 78 43.18 -9.09 37.14
C VAL A 78 43.36 -7.77 37.91
N ARG A 79 42.29 -7.01 38.11
CA ARG A 79 42.28 -5.84 38.99
C ARG A 79 42.07 -6.27 40.44
N ALA A 80 42.98 -5.84 41.30
CA ALA A 80 42.84 -6.00 42.74
C ALA A 80 42.75 -4.64 43.42
N GLU A 81 41.97 -4.57 44.49
CA GLU A 81 41.87 -3.39 45.34
C GLU A 81 42.38 -3.71 46.74
N ARG A 82 43.10 -2.76 47.34
CA ARG A 82 43.60 -2.91 48.70
C ARG A 82 42.47 -2.71 49.69
N THR A 83 42.39 -3.64 50.64
CA THR A 83 41.43 -3.60 51.74
C THR A 83 42.14 -3.61 53.08
N ILE A 84 41.59 -2.89 54.05
CA ILE A 84 42.03 -2.89 55.44
C ILE A 84 41.00 -3.63 56.28
N GLN A 85 41.46 -4.59 57.08
CA GLN A 85 40.61 -5.38 57.98
C GLN A 85 41.11 -5.21 59.41
N GLN A 86 40.17 -4.91 60.31
CA GLN A 86 40.42 -4.92 61.76
C GLN A 86 40.20 -6.33 62.31
N TYR A 87 41.06 -6.74 63.24
CA TYR A 87 40.97 -8.04 63.92
C TYR A 87 40.88 -7.86 65.44
N ARG A 88 40.04 -8.68 66.09
CA ARG A 88 39.91 -8.72 67.55
C ARG A 88 40.22 -10.11 68.12
N PRO A 89 40.68 -10.19 69.38
CA PRO A 89 40.84 -11.48 70.06
C PRO A 89 39.51 -12.23 70.18
N ARG A 90 39.57 -13.56 70.08
CA ARG A 90 38.46 -14.42 70.48
C ARG A 90 38.49 -14.63 71.99
N TRP A 91 37.84 -13.74 72.75
CA TRP A 91 37.90 -13.69 74.22
C TRP A 91 37.73 -15.06 74.91
N ALA A 92 36.78 -15.89 74.47
CA ALA A 92 36.58 -17.23 75.05
C ALA A 92 37.78 -18.17 74.83
N PHE A 93 38.34 -18.19 73.62
CA PHE A 93 39.53 -18.99 73.30
C PHE A 93 40.77 -18.45 74.02
N MET A 94 40.92 -17.13 74.08
CA MET A 94 42.02 -16.48 74.80
C MET A 94 41.94 -16.82 76.30
N ALA A 95 40.76 -16.71 76.92
CA ALA A 95 40.56 -17.04 78.32
C ALA A 95 40.82 -18.52 78.60
N LEU A 96 40.32 -19.44 77.77
CA LEU A 96 40.58 -20.87 77.90
C LEU A 96 42.08 -21.19 77.76
N ALA A 97 42.75 -20.60 76.76
CA ALA A 97 44.17 -20.82 76.52
C ALA A 97 45.03 -20.25 77.66
N LEU A 98 44.74 -19.05 78.16
CA LEU A 98 45.44 -18.47 79.33
C LEU A 98 45.16 -19.26 80.61
N THR A 99 43.95 -19.77 80.80
CA THR A 99 43.60 -20.61 81.96
C THR A 99 44.36 -21.94 81.89
N GLY A 100 44.38 -22.60 80.72
CA GLY A 100 45.16 -23.80 80.50
C GLY A 100 46.66 -23.57 80.67
N ALA A 101 47.18 -22.44 80.18
CA ALA A 101 48.57 -22.04 80.36
C ALA A 101 48.92 -21.84 81.83
N SER A 102 48.05 -21.15 82.57
CA SER A 102 48.22 -20.91 84.01
C SER A 102 48.16 -22.21 84.79
N PHE A 103 47.20 -23.10 84.48
CA PHE A 103 47.08 -24.40 85.12
C PHE A 103 48.33 -25.27 84.88
N ALA A 104 48.81 -25.31 83.63
CA ALA A 104 50.04 -26.03 83.29
C ALA A 104 51.27 -25.44 84.01
N ALA A 105 51.40 -24.10 84.08
CA ALA A 105 52.49 -23.44 84.78
C ALA A 105 52.47 -23.66 86.29
N VAL A 106 51.28 -23.64 86.91
CA VAL A 106 51.11 -23.91 88.35
C VAL A 106 51.38 -25.39 88.65
N ALA A 107 50.85 -26.32 87.84
CA ALA A 107 51.13 -27.74 87.98
C ALA A 107 52.63 -28.06 87.83
N ALA A 108 53.36 -27.32 86.98
CA ALA A 108 54.80 -27.50 86.81
C ALA A 108 55.64 -27.02 88.01
N ASN A 109 55.18 -25.98 88.71
CA ASN A 109 56.02 -25.23 89.67
C ASN A 109 55.48 -25.21 91.12
N SER A 110 54.31 -25.80 91.38
CA SER A 110 53.68 -25.84 92.69
C SER A 110 53.16 -27.23 93.03
N SER A 111 53.27 -27.63 94.31
CA SER A 111 52.69 -28.87 94.84
C SER A 111 51.18 -28.79 95.09
N ALA A 112 50.55 -27.65 94.81
CA ALA A 112 49.12 -27.42 95.07
C ALA A 112 48.18 -28.25 94.19
N ILE A 113 48.61 -28.62 92.97
CA ILE A 113 47.77 -29.34 91.99
C ILE A 113 48.28 -30.77 91.80
N MET A 114 49.60 -30.96 91.74
CA MET A 114 50.23 -32.28 91.62
C MET A 114 51.29 -32.43 92.72
N PRO A 115 51.07 -33.33 93.70
CA PRO A 115 51.96 -33.43 94.88
C PRO A 115 53.35 -34.00 94.56
N SER A 116 53.53 -34.66 93.42
CA SER A 116 54.85 -35.10 92.93
C SER A 116 54.92 -35.06 91.41
N VAL A 117 55.77 -34.17 90.86
CA VAL A 117 56.00 -34.02 89.41
C VAL A 117 57.48 -34.27 89.11
N SER A 118 57.78 -35.15 88.15
CA SER A 118 59.17 -35.45 87.76
C SER A 118 59.79 -34.31 86.95
N GLY A 119 61.13 -34.25 86.88
CA GLY A 119 61.84 -33.19 86.16
C GLY A 119 61.41 -33.02 84.69
N ASN A 120 61.17 -34.13 83.98
CA ASN A 120 60.71 -34.11 82.58
C ASN A 120 59.26 -33.61 82.45
N GLN A 121 58.39 -33.98 83.40
CA GLN A 121 57.01 -33.49 83.41
C GLN A 121 56.94 -31.98 83.66
N LYS A 122 57.84 -31.44 84.50
CA LYS A 122 57.96 -30.00 84.74
C LYS A 122 58.34 -29.22 83.47
N ILE A 123 59.25 -29.75 82.66
CA ILE A 123 59.62 -29.13 81.38
C ILE A 123 58.45 -29.15 80.40
N ALA A 124 57.81 -30.31 80.22
CA ALA A 124 56.67 -30.46 79.32
C ALA A 124 55.53 -29.49 79.68
N LEU A 125 55.16 -29.41 80.96
CA LEU A 125 54.11 -28.49 81.43
C LEU A 125 54.46 -27.01 81.22
N ASN A 126 55.71 -26.60 81.41
CA ASN A 126 56.14 -25.22 81.12
C ASN A 126 56.13 -24.93 79.61
N VAL A 127 56.52 -25.88 78.75
CA VAL A 127 56.42 -25.74 77.29
C VAL A 127 54.95 -25.63 76.87
N THR A 128 54.08 -26.48 77.40
CA THR A 128 52.63 -26.41 77.16
C THR A 128 52.07 -25.06 77.61
N ALA A 129 52.51 -24.54 78.76
CA ALA A 129 52.10 -23.21 79.21
C ALA A 129 52.53 -22.11 78.23
N GLY A 130 53.76 -22.16 77.72
CA GLY A 130 54.24 -21.22 76.70
C GLY A 130 53.47 -21.29 75.39
N ILE A 131 53.20 -22.50 74.89
CA ILE A 131 52.43 -22.71 73.65
C ILE A 131 51.00 -22.18 73.80
N LEU A 132 50.33 -22.51 74.90
CA LEU A 132 48.96 -22.04 75.17
C LEU A 132 48.91 -20.51 75.31
N ALA A 133 49.92 -19.89 75.92
CA ALA A 133 50.02 -18.43 76.00
C ALA A 133 50.25 -17.77 74.62
N ILE A 134 50.96 -18.41 73.68
CA ILE A 134 51.10 -17.90 72.31
C ILE A 134 49.79 -18.07 71.53
N PHE A 135 49.13 -19.22 71.63
CA PHE A 135 47.84 -19.44 70.98
C PHE A 135 46.76 -18.47 71.45
N SER A 136 46.83 -18.00 72.70
CA SER A 136 45.87 -17.03 73.20
C SER A 136 45.94 -15.69 72.47
N VAL A 137 47.12 -15.31 71.93
CA VAL A 137 47.31 -14.02 71.25
C VAL A 137 47.25 -14.07 69.72
N THR A 138 47.43 -15.24 69.11
CA THR A 138 47.44 -15.38 67.63
C THR A 138 46.08 -15.73 67.02
N ASN A 139 45.14 -16.25 67.81
CA ASN A 139 43.81 -16.63 67.33
C ASN A 139 42.85 -15.43 67.30
N LEU A 140 42.98 -14.61 66.27
CA LEU A 140 42.16 -13.41 66.04
C LEU A 140 41.02 -13.67 65.06
N GLN A 141 39.91 -12.93 65.22
CA GLN A 141 38.77 -12.95 64.29
C GLN A 141 38.59 -11.59 63.61
N PRO A 142 38.23 -11.54 62.32
CA PRO A 142 37.94 -10.29 61.65
C PRO A 142 36.72 -9.60 62.27
N VAL A 143 36.72 -8.27 62.27
CA VAL A 143 35.64 -7.41 62.74
C VAL A 143 35.06 -6.64 61.57
N GLY A 144 33.78 -6.90 61.26
CA GLY A 144 33.07 -6.23 60.18
C GLY A 144 33.58 -6.60 58.79
N ASP A 145 33.01 -5.93 57.78
CA ASP A 145 33.43 -6.09 56.39
C ASP A 145 34.76 -5.37 56.11
N PRO A 146 35.53 -5.83 55.12
CA PRO A 146 36.77 -5.16 54.71
C PRO A 146 36.50 -3.72 54.23
N ILE A 147 37.34 -2.77 54.66
CA ILE A 147 37.26 -1.38 54.20
C ILE A 147 38.13 -1.24 52.96
N PHE A 148 37.52 -0.87 51.83
CA PHE A 148 38.20 -0.60 50.57
C PHE A 148 38.91 0.74 50.61
N THR A 149 40.18 0.80 50.19
CA THR A 149 40.99 2.01 50.27
C THR A 149 40.92 2.87 49.01
N GLY A 150 40.33 2.38 47.91
CA GLY A 150 40.39 3.01 46.59
C GLY A 150 41.73 2.82 45.87
N GLU A 151 42.73 2.21 46.50
CA GLU A 151 44.01 1.86 45.85
C GLU A 151 43.79 0.61 45.00
N THR A 152 43.84 0.76 43.67
CA THR A 152 43.71 -0.35 42.72
C THR A 152 45.02 -0.64 42.01
N GLU A 153 45.32 -1.91 41.78
CA GLU A 153 46.49 -2.37 41.03
C GLU A 153 46.09 -3.45 40.03
N LEU A 154 46.65 -3.37 38.81
CA LEU A 154 46.48 -4.40 37.78
C LEU A 154 47.57 -5.46 37.96
N MET A 155 47.13 -6.68 38.27
CA MET A 155 47.98 -7.82 38.56
C MET A 155 48.30 -8.59 37.26
N ARG A 156 48.40 -9.92 37.36
CA ARG A 156 48.70 -10.81 36.23
C ARG A 156 47.68 -10.69 35.08
N ARG A 157 48.15 -10.94 33.86
CA ARG A 157 47.32 -11.11 32.66
C ARG A 157 46.31 -12.23 32.86
N SER A 158 45.06 -11.96 32.51
CA SER A 158 43.94 -12.89 32.59
C SER A 158 43.41 -13.31 31.22
N GLY A 159 43.60 -12.49 30.18
CA GLY A 159 43.15 -12.80 28.82
C GLY A 159 43.40 -11.68 27.82
N THR A 160 42.69 -11.73 26.69
CA THR A 160 42.56 -10.65 25.71
C THR A 160 41.11 -10.46 25.29
N GLU A 161 40.79 -9.25 24.84
CA GLU A 161 39.48 -8.87 24.32
C GLU A 161 39.65 -8.14 22.99
N ILE A 162 38.95 -8.59 21.96
CA ILE A 162 38.95 -7.95 20.64
C ILE A 162 37.81 -6.93 20.60
N ARG A 163 38.11 -5.70 20.16
CA ARG A 163 37.11 -4.67 19.89
C ARG A 163 37.28 -4.12 18.48
N TYR A 164 36.16 -3.77 17.87
CA TYR A 164 36.12 -3.15 16.55
C TYR A 164 35.89 -1.65 16.70
N ASP A 165 36.70 -0.87 16.01
CA ASP A 165 36.59 0.59 15.94
C ASP A 165 36.34 0.99 14.48
N THR A 166 35.29 1.75 14.21
CA THR A 166 34.86 2.09 12.84
C THR A 166 34.94 3.59 12.62
N LEU A 167 35.89 4.03 11.78
CA LEU A 167 36.13 5.44 11.50
C LEU A 167 35.82 5.77 10.03
N ARG A 168 35.02 6.82 9.80
CA ARG A 168 34.72 7.30 8.44
C ARG A 168 35.99 7.88 7.82
N THR A 169 36.36 7.40 6.64
CA THR A 169 37.56 7.86 5.93
C THR A 169 37.18 8.85 4.82
N ILE A 170 37.68 10.08 4.90
CA ILE A 170 37.52 11.08 3.83
C ILE A 170 38.77 11.02 2.94
N ASN A 171 38.82 10.04 2.03
CA ASN A 171 39.94 9.93 1.10
C ASN A 171 39.63 10.65 -0.22
N ARG A 172 40.47 11.61 -0.62
CA ARG A 172 40.23 12.45 -1.82
C ARG A 172 40.73 11.82 -3.12
N ASN A 173 41.58 10.82 -3.07
CA ASN A 173 42.08 10.11 -4.24
C ASN A 173 42.42 8.67 -3.86
N SER A 174 41.75 7.72 -4.49
CA SER A 174 42.07 6.32 -4.31
C SER A 174 41.60 5.49 -5.48
N GLU A 175 42.54 4.74 -6.06
CA GLU A 175 42.34 3.69 -7.06
C GLU A 175 41.66 2.45 -6.44
N PHE A 176 40.61 2.63 -5.64
CA PHE A 176 39.89 1.50 -5.05
C PHE A 176 38.94 0.88 -6.08
N ILE A 177 38.97 -0.46 -6.16
CA ILE A 177 38.08 -1.22 -7.02
C ILE A 177 36.81 -1.50 -6.24
N SER A 178 35.70 -0.90 -6.70
CA SER A 178 34.36 -1.15 -6.16
C SER A 178 33.49 -1.86 -7.18
N SER A 179 32.56 -2.66 -6.70
CA SER A 179 31.50 -3.26 -7.50
C SER A 179 30.15 -2.99 -6.85
N LEU A 180 29.13 -2.84 -7.68
CA LEU A 180 27.77 -2.57 -7.26
C LEU A 180 26.83 -3.41 -8.10
N TYR A 181 26.06 -4.25 -7.44
CA TYR A 181 25.02 -5.05 -8.08
C TYR A 181 23.70 -4.76 -7.38
N VAL A 182 22.65 -4.65 -8.17
CA VAL A 182 21.27 -4.62 -7.66
C VAL A 182 20.57 -5.79 -8.28
N THR A 183 19.94 -6.61 -7.46
CA THR A 183 19.13 -7.73 -7.90
C THR A 183 17.68 -7.56 -7.47
N PHE A 184 16.76 -8.02 -8.33
CA PHE A 184 15.34 -8.08 -8.11
C PHE A 184 14.87 -9.48 -8.53
N GLN A 185 14.11 -10.18 -7.67
CA GLN A 185 13.68 -11.56 -7.91
C GLN A 185 14.81 -12.53 -8.36
N GLU A 186 16.01 -12.35 -7.79
CA GLU A 186 17.25 -13.10 -8.15
C GLU A 186 17.92 -12.68 -9.47
N ASP A 187 17.28 -11.86 -10.30
CA ASP A 187 17.84 -11.32 -11.53
C ASP A 187 18.62 -10.02 -11.30
N THR A 188 19.74 -9.85 -12.00
CA THR A 188 20.57 -8.65 -11.88
C THR A 188 20.03 -7.54 -12.78
N VAL A 189 19.33 -6.58 -12.16
CA VAL A 189 18.74 -5.39 -12.81
C VAL A 189 19.74 -4.26 -13.01
N TYR A 190 20.80 -4.21 -12.19
CA TYR A 190 21.87 -3.23 -12.35
C TYR A 190 23.21 -3.83 -11.94
N SER A 191 24.25 -3.54 -12.73
CA SER A 191 25.61 -3.98 -12.45
C SER A 191 26.60 -2.91 -12.88
N ARG A 192 27.50 -2.54 -11.97
CA ARG A 192 28.65 -1.70 -12.27
C ARG A 192 29.88 -2.27 -11.58
N ASN A 193 30.88 -2.61 -12.38
CA ASN A 193 32.14 -3.18 -11.91
C ASN A 193 33.30 -2.22 -12.11
N HIS A 194 34.29 -2.28 -11.21
CA HIS A 194 35.56 -1.56 -11.30
C HIS A 194 35.39 -0.05 -11.49
N PHE A 195 34.56 0.59 -10.67
CA PHE A 195 34.41 2.04 -10.70
C PHE A 195 35.15 2.70 -9.51
N PRO A 196 35.76 3.88 -9.73
CA PRO A 196 36.45 4.61 -8.67
C PRO A 196 35.44 5.25 -7.71
N VAL A 197 35.73 5.18 -6.41
CA VAL A 197 34.95 5.88 -5.38
C VAL A 197 35.36 7.35 -5.34
N GLN A 198 34.46 8.25 -5.75
CA GLN A 198 34.72 9.69 -5.74
C GLN A 198 34.44 10.26 -4.34
N ASN A 199 35.38 11.03 -3.78
CA ASN A 199 35.25 11.66 -2.45
C ASN A 199 34.92 10.68 -1.31
N GLY A 200 35.30 9.40 -1.43
CA GLY A 200 35.00 8.37 -0.44
C GLY A 200 33.52 7.99 -0.36
N ARG A 201 32.69 8.35 -1.35
CA ARG A 201 31.26 8.05 -1.40
C ARG A 201 30.84 7.41 -2.73
N VAL A 202 29.88 6.50 -2.66
CA VAL A 202 29.15 5.94 -3.80
C VAL A 202 27.68 6.27 -3.61
N GLU A 203 27.02 6.76 -4.64
CA GLU A 203 25.59 7.02 -4.62
C GLU A 203 24.90 6.14 -5.66
N LEU A 204 23.75 5.60 -5.26
CA LEU A 204 22.92 4.72 -6.07
C LEU A 204 21.50 5.30 -6.09
N ASN A 205 21.02 5.64 -7.29
CA ASN A 205 19.64 6.08 -7.48
C ASN A 205 18.76 4.86 -7.73
N LEU A 206 18.02 4.43 -6.71
CA LEU A 206 17.15 3.26 -6.81
C LEU A 206 15.96 3.52 -7.73
N ALA A 207 15.42 4.73 -7.74
CA ALA A 207 14.32 5.12 -8.62
C ALA A 207 14.69 5.02 -10.10
N ALA A 208 15.88 5.49 -10.48
CA ALA A 208 16.35 5.39 -11.87
C ALA A 208 16.61 3.93 -12.31
N ILE A 209 16.87 3.03 -11.36
CA ILE A 209 17.03 1.60 -11.66
C ILE A 209 15.65 0.95 -11.84
N THR A 210 14.69 1.25 -10.97
CA THR A 210 13.32 0.70 -11.07
C THR A 210 12.57 1.20 -12.30
N ASP A 211 12.76 2.46 -12.71
CA ASP A 211 12.16 3.01 -13.95
C ASP A 211 12.63 2.26 -15.21
N GLY A 212 13.81 1.63 -15.16
CA GLY A 212 14.38 0.87 -16.27
C GLY A 212 14.04 -0.62 -16.27
N MET A 213 13.20 -1.09 -15.35
CA MET A 213 12.79 -2.49 -15.27
C MET A 213 11.59 -2.75 -16.18
N ASP A 214 11.59 -3.89 -16.88
CA ASP A 214 10.43 -4.36 -17.65
C ASP A 214 9.34 -4.97 -16.74
N GLU A 215 9.71 -5.36 -15.51
CA GLU A 215 8.82 -5.98 -14.53
C GLU A 215 8.17 -4.94 -13.61
N SER A 216 6.90 -5.17 -13.25
CA SER A 216 6.18 -4.28 -12.33
C SER A 216 6.71 -4.40 -10.90
N VAL A 217 7.12 -3.26 -10.35
CA VAL A 217 7.52 -3.13 -8.95
C VAL A 217 6.31 -2.69 -8.13
N ASP A 218 6.07 -3.39 -7.01
CA ASP A 218 5.02 -3.05 -6.04
C ASP A 218 5.61 -2.64 -4.68
N GLY A 219 4.78 -2.29 -3.70
CA GLY A 219 5.26 -1.88 -2.37
C GLY A 219 5.87 -3.00 -1.52
N GLU A 220 5.63 -4.26 -1.86
CA GLU A 220 6.19 -5.42 -1.15
C GLU A 220 7.51 -5.90 -1.76
N SER A 221 7.79 -5.48 -2.98
CA SER A 221 9.00 -5.75 -3.74
C SER A 221 10.28 -5.40 -2.97
N ILE A 222 11.24 -6.32 -2.97
CA ILE A 222 12.52 -6.17 -2.29
C ILE A 222 13.65 -6.15 -3.30
N LEU A 223 14.39 -5.04 -3.34
CA LEU A 223 15.64 -4.93 -4.07
C LEU A 223 16.80 -5.33 -3.16
N THR A 224 17.70 -6.16 -3.68
CA THR A 224 18.92 -6.54 -2.97
C THR A 224 20.12 -5.81 -3.57
N VAL A 225 20.69 -4.89 -2.80
CA VAL A 225 21.88 -4.12 -3.18
C VAL A 225 23.11 -4.78 -2.60
N ILE A 226 24.01 -5.23 -3.46
CA ILE A 226 25.29 -5.85 -3.12
C ILE A 226 26.39 -4.85 -3.46
N VAL A 227 27.08 -4.36 -2.43
CA VAL A 227 28.20 -3.43 -2.57
C VAL A 227 29.48 -4.17 -2.27
N GLY A 228 30.34 -4.31 -3.27
CA GLY A 228 31.68 -4.83 -3.14
C GLY A 228 32.72 -3.72 -3.04
N PHE A 229 33.66 -3.89 -2.11
CA PHE A 229 34.82 -3.02 -1.97
C PHE A 229 36.04 -3.87 -1.65
N ASN A 230 37.01 -3.92 -2.58
CA ASN A 230 38.13 -4.88 -2.55
C ASN A 230 37.61 -6.34 -2.38
N ASP A 231 38.05 -7.04 -1.33
CA ASP A 231 37.67 -8.44 -1.05
C ASP A 231 36.41 -8.56 -0.14
N THR A 232 35.77 -7.44 0.20
CA THR A 232 34.59 -7.43 1.08
C THR A 232 33.33 -7.12 0.29
N SER A 233 32.22 -7.76 0.66
CA SER A 233 30.90 -7.46 0.11
C SER A 233 29.87 -7.32 1.22
N ASN A 234 29.01 -6.31 1.10
CA ASN A 234 27.89 -6.08 2.00
C ASN A 234 26.58 -6.16 1.21
N LEU A 235 25.57 -6.77 1.82
CA LEU A 235 24.25 -6.96 1.25
C LEU A 235 23.23 -6.12 2.01
N TYR A 236 22.44 -5.35 1.29
CA TYR A 236 21.36 -4.53 1.82
C TYR A 236 20.05 -4.87 1.12
N ARG A 237 18.98 -5.12 1.88
CA ARG A 237 17.64 -5.36 1.33
C ARG A 237 16.82 -4.10 1.52
N VAL A 238 16.31 -3.55 0.43
CA VAL A 238 15.53 -2.31 0.41
C VAL A 238 14.16 -2.62 -0.15
N ARG A 239 13.11 -2.27 0.60
CA ARG A 239 11.73 -2.41 0.12
C ARG A 239 11.38 -1.25 -0.79
N ALA A 240 10.63 -1.51 -1.85
CA ALA A 240 10.22 -0.48 -2.80
C ALA A 240 9.38 0.64 -2.17
N ASP A 241 8.53 0.31 -1.19
CA ASP A 241 7.72 1.30 -0.46
C ASP A 241 8.53 2.32 0.36
N THR A 242 9.85 2.11 0.55
CA THR A 242 10.70 3.10 1.22
C THR A 242 11.14 4.22 0.28
N PHE A 243 11.12 4.01 -1.03
CA PHE A 243 11.62 5.00 -2.01
C PHE A 243 10.69 5.25 -3.21
N LEU A 244 9.60 4.50 -3.33
CA LEU A 244 8.53 4.72 -4.30
C LEU A 244 7.22 5.03 -3.57
N LYS A 245 6.33 5.75 -4.24
CA LYS A 245 4.95 5.99 -3.82
C LYS A 245 3.96 5.35 -4.79
N PRO A 246 2.82 4.84 -4.30
CA PRO A 246 1.79 4.30 -5.15
C PRO A 246 0.91 5.41 -5.76
N TYR A 247 0.60 5.27 -7.04
CA TYR A 247 -0.33 6.09 -7.78
C TYR A 247 -1.35 5.20 -8.49
N ILE A 248 -2.55 5.72 -8.70
CA ILE A 248 -3.52 5.15 -9.63
C ILE A 248 -3.29 5.82 -10.99
N HIS A 249 -2.86 5.03 -11.96
CA HIS A 249 -2.81 5.44 -13.35
C HIS A 249 -4.15 5.16 -14.03
N ILE A 250 -4.80 6.21 -14.52
CA ILE A 250 -6.13 6.13 -15.11
C ILE A 250 -6.05 5.52 -16.50
N THR A 251 -6.58 4.31 -16.65
CA THR A 251 -6.62 3.59 -17.92
C THR A 251 -7.96 3.77 -18.64
N THR A 252 -9.02 4.10 -17.91
CA THR A 252 -10.33 4.40 -18.51
C THR A 252 -10.36 5.78 -19.16
N PRO A 253 -11.07 5.96 -20.29
CA PRO A 253 -11.15 7.26 -20.98
C PRO A 253 -11.59 8.42 -20.07
N VAL A 254 -12.53 8.15 -19.17
CA VAL A 254 -13.04 9.10 -18.18
C VAL A 254 -13.23 8.35 -16.86
N ALA A 255 -12.48 8.78 -15.85
CA ALA A 255 -12.70 8.38 -14.48
C ALA A 255 -13.34 9.52 -13.68
N VAL A 256 -14.30 9.17 -12.82
CA VAL A 256 -15.09 10.15 -12.06
C VAL A 256 -14.62 10.12 -10.61
N LEU A 257 -14.18 11.28 -10.11
CA LEU A 257 -13.74 11.45 -8.72
C LEU A 257 -14.92 11.88 -7.86
N ARG A 258 -15.08 11.24 -6.71
CA ARG A 258 -16.23 11.46 -5.81
C ARG A 258 -15.83 11.82 -4.39
N ASN A 259 -16.67 12.58 -3.70
CA ASN A 259 -16.48 12.91 -2.28
C ASN A 259 -16.87 11.77 -1.33
N ALA A 260 -17.58 10.75 -1.82
CA ALA A 260 -17.99 9.57 -1.06
C ALA A 260 -17.96 8.30 -1.96
N PRO A 261 -17.74 7.10 -1.39
CA PRO A 261 -17.67 5.83 -2.13
C PRO A 261 -19.06 5.30 -2.49
N VAL A 262 -19.87 6.14 -3.15
CA VAL A 262 -21.23 5.84 -3.58
C VAL A 262 -21.41 6.36 -5.00
N VAL A 263 -22.00 5.55 -5.88
CA VAL A 263 -22.31 5.95 -7.26
C VAL A 263 -23.56 6.85 -7.22
N ASN A 264 -23.33 8.16 -7.17
CA ASN A 264 -24.38 9.19 -7.20
C ASN A 264 -23.81 10.47 -7.83
N ASP A 265 -24.57 11.11 -8.71
CA ASP A 265 -24.17 12.34 -9.40
C ASP A 265 -23.96 13.54 -8.47
N LEU A 266 -24.68 13.59 -7.33
CA LEU A 266 -24.50 14.62 -6.31
C LEU A 266 -23.14 14.53 -5.60
N ASN A 267 -22.45 13.40 -5.73
CA ASN A 267 -21.17 13.14 -5.09
C ASN A 267 -19.98 13.33 -6.02
N VAL A 268 -20.22 13.68 -7.29
CA VAL A 268 -19.16 13.91 -8.27
C VAL A 268 -18.47 15.24 -7.99
N ILE A 269 -17.16 15.20 -7.77
CA ILE A 269 -16.32 16.38 -7.59
C ILE A 269 -15.82 16.86 -8.94
N THR A 270 -15.25 15.95 -9.72
CA THR A 270 -14.67 16.23 -11.03
C THR A 270 -14.47 14.94 -11.81
N GLU A 271 -14.04 15.07 -13.04
CA GLU A 271 -13.67 13.96 -13.92
C GLU A 271 -12.25 14.14 -14.44
N VAL A 272 -11.54 13.02 -14.51
CA VAL A 272 -10.16 12.96 -15.00
C VAL A 272 -10.05 12.02 -16.19
N GLY A 273 -9.22 12.40 -17.16
CA GLY A 273 -9.00 11.65 -18.38
C GLY A 273 -8.00 10.50 -18.23
N ALA A 274 -8.04 9.55 -19.17
CA ALA A 274 -7.00 8.54 -19.33
C ALA A 274 -5.60 9.15 -19.39
N GLY A 275 -4.63 8.46 -18.81
CA GLY A 275 -3.25 8.93 -18.67
C GLY A 275 -3.01 9.80 -17.43
N SER A 276 -4.06 10.17 -16.69
CA SER A 276 -3.89 10.89 -15.42
C SER A 276 -3.31 9.97 -14.35
N SER A 277 -2.50 10.51 -13.44
CA SER A 277 -1.96 9.77 -12.29
C SER A 277 -2.35 10.45 -10.98
N LEU A 278 -2.94 9.71 -10.05
CA LEU A 278 -3.43 10.22 -8.76
C LEU A 278 -2.76 9.48 -7.60
N GLU A 279 -2.27 10.19 -6.59
CA GLU A 279 -1.61 9.56 -5.43
C GLU A 279 -2.59 8.63 -4.70
N LEU A 280 -2.23 7.37 -4.55
CA LEU A 280 -3.04 6.38 -3.85
C LEU A 280 -2.83 6.54 -2.34
N MET A 281 -3.90 6.90 -1.62
CA MET A 281 -3.90 6.97 -0.16
C MET A 281 -4.21 5.61 0.48
N GLY A 282 -4.80 4.69 -0.29
CA GLY A 282 -5.04 3.30 0.08
C GLY A 282 -6.39 2.78 -0.38
N ASP A 283 -6.78 1.61 0.13
CA ASP A 283 -8.06 1.00 -0.19
C ASP A 283 -9.22 1.76 0.46
N GLY A 284 -10.30 1.94 -0.30
CA GLY A 284 -11.61 2.35 0.19
C GLY A 284 -12.53 1.13 0.42
N PRO A 285 -13.76 1.35 0.90
CA PRO A 285 -14.73 0.27 1.09
C PRO A 285 -15.14 -0.34 -0.26
N GLY A 286 -15.15 -1.67 -0.37
CA GLY A 286 -15.54 -2.38 -1.58
C GLY A 286 -14.64 -2.08 -2.79
N ASP A 287 -15.25 -1.69 -3.90
CA ASP A 287 -14.57 -1.46 -5.19
C ASP A 287 -14.02 -0.04 -5.35
N TRP A 288 -13.66 0.62 -4.26
CA TRP A 288 -13.15 1.99 -4.27
C TRP A 288 -11.68 2.07 -3.84
N PHE A 289 -10.93 2.95 -4.48
CA PHE A 289 -9.65 3.47 -3.99
C PHE A 289 -9.86 4.85 -3.36
N ARG A 290 -9.07 5.16 -2.34
CA ARG A 290 -8.91 6.51 -1.79
C ARG A 290 -7.70 7.16 -2.45
N VAL A 291 -7.90 8.28 -3.11
CA VAL A 291 -6.85 9.00 -3.82
C VAL A 291 -6.80 10.46 -3.37
N ARG A 292 -5.63 11.08 -3.49
CA ARG A 292 -5.47 12.51 -3.21
C ARG A 292 -5.74 13.33 -4.46
N PHE A 293 -6.64 14.29 -4.36
CA PHE A 293 -6.92 15.25 -5.43
C PHE A 293 -7.18 16.64 -4.85
N GLY A 294 -6.51 17.68 -5.37
CA GLY A 294 -6.65 19.06 -4.88
C GLY A 294 -6.36 19.23 -3.37
N GLY A 295 -5.52 18.37 -2.80
CA GLY A 295 -5.22 18.33 -1.36
C GLY A 295 -6.28 17.68 -0.48
N SER A 296 -7.36 17.15 -1.07
CA SER A 296 -8.43 16.44 -0.36
C SER A 296 -8.41 14.95 -0.67
N GLU A 297 -8.96 14.15 0.25
CA GLU A 297 -9.25 12.73 0.00
C GLU A 297 -10.50 12.61 -0.86
N VAL A 298 -10.41 11.87 -1.96
CA VAL A 298 -11.53 11.57 -2.87
C VAL A 298 -11.53 10.08 -3.21
N PHE A 299 -12.64 9.62 -3.76
CA PHE A 299 -12.88 8.21 -4.10
C PHE A 299 -12.95 8.02 -5.61
N ILE A 300 -12.30 6.96 -6.07
CA ILE A 300 -12.34 6.51 -7.47
C ILE A 300 -12.58 5.00 -7.50
N THR A 301 -13.30 4.51 -8.51
CA THR A 301 -13.58 3.08 -8.65
C THR A 301 -12.34 2.31 -9.08
N ARG A 302 -12.16 1.08 -8.59
CA ARG A 302 -10.99 0.23 -8.87
C ARG A 302 -10.83 -0.11 -10.35
N ASN A 303 -11.94 -0.16 -11.09
CA ASN A 303 -11.94 -0.43 -12.53
C ASN A 303 -11.49 0.78 -13.39
N SER A 304 -11.22 1.93 -12.79
CA SER A 304 -10.82 3.15 -13.52
C SER A 304 -9.33 3.20 -13.87
N GLY A 305 -8.51 2.38 -13.24
CA GLY A 305 -7.06 2.47 -13.38
C GLY A 305 -6.31 1.32 -12.72
N GLU A 306 -5.00 1.34 -12.90
CA GLU A 306 -4.06 0.36 -12.35
C GLU A 306 -3.12 1.04 -11.35
N ILE A 307 -2.63 0.28 -10.36
CA ILE A 307 -1.67 0.80 -9.38
C ILE A 307 -0.28 0.76 -10.01
N GLU A 308 0.37 1.91 -10.05
CA GLU A 308 1.75 2.05 -10.50
C GLU A 308 2.59 2.70 -9.39
N TRP A 309 3.84 2.26 -9.25
CA TRP A 309 4.74 2.76 -8.21
C TRP A 309 5.84 3.62 -8.84
N PHE A 310 5.87 4.90 -8.48
CA PHE A 310 6.78 5.88 -9.06
C PHE A 310 7.59 6.62 -8.00
N SER A 311 8.70 7.21 -8.43
CA SER A 311 9.46 8.16 -7.61
C SER A 311 9.12 9.59 -8.05
N GLU A 312 8.68 10.40 -7.08
CA GLU A 312 8.32 11.81 -7.32
C GLU A 312 9.50 12.65 -7.84
N VAL A 313 10.73 12.20 -7.63
CA VAL A 313 11.95 12.94 -8.00
C VAL A 313 12.39 12.65 -9.44
N SER A 314 12.10 11.47 -9.98
CA SER A 314 12.51 11.05 -11.33
C SER A 314 11.45 11.29 -12.39
N SER A 315 10.17 11.10 -12.03
CA SER A 315 9.07 10.97 -12.99
C SER A 315 8.30 12.27 -13.22
N GLY A 316 8.66 13.35 -12.53
CA GLY A 316 7.92 14.63 -12.57
C GLY A 316 6.67 14.61 -11.67
N SER A 317 5.95 15.73 -11.61
CA SER A 317 4.65 15.75 -10.93
C SER A 317 3.64 14.91 -11.72
N PRO A 318 2.72 14.21 -11.05
CA PRO A 318 1.69 13.42 -11.74
C PRO A 318 0.90 14.34 -12.68
N ASP A 319 0.80 13.94 -13.96
CA ASP A 319 -0.05 14.65 -14.90
C ASP A 319 -1.50 14.34 -14.54
N ILE A 320 -2.31 15.39 -14.38
CA ILE A 320 -3.75 15.28 -14.13
C ILE A 320 -4.47 16.03 -15.24
N PHE A 321 -5.26 15.29 -16.03
CA PHE A 321 -6.08 15.85 -17.09
C PHE A 321 -7.52 16.00 -16.59
N GLU A 322 -7.84 17.17 -16.06
CA GLU A 322 -9.20 17.48 -15.61
C GLU A 322 -10.07 17.91 -16.79
N PHE A 323 -11.31 17.44 -16.85
CA PHE A 323 -12.29 17.93 -17.82
C PHE A 323 -13.05 19.13 -17.27
N GLU A 324 -13.05 20.24 -18.02
CA GLU A 324 -13.90 21.40 -17.71
C GLU A 324 -15.39 21.01 -17.72
N GLU A 325 -16.16 21.52 -16.77
CA GLU A 325 -17.61 21.33 -16.75
C GLU A 325 -18.24 22.08 -17.95
N ILE A 326 -18.92 21.35 -18.84
CA ILE A 326 -19.54 21.93 -20.04
C ILE A 326 -21.06 21.94 -19.86
N PRO A 327 -21.70 23.09 -19.63
CA PRO A 327 -23.16 23.21 -19.58
C PRO A 327 -23.86 22.70 -20.86
N PHE A 328 -25.11 22.23 -20.73
CA PHE A 328 -25.94 21.89 -21.88
C PHE A 328 -26.23 23.14 -22.74
N GLY A 329 -26.06 23.03 -24.05
CA GLY A 329 -26.14 24.13 -25.01
C GLY A 329 -24.78 24.73 -25.37
N GLN A 330 -23.67 24.13 -24.93
CA GLN A 330 -22.32 24.52 -25.36
C GLN A 330 -21.69 23.52 -26.31
N VAL A 331 -22.20 22.28 -26.36
CA VAL A 331 -21.79 21.32 -27.38
C VAL A 331 -22.46 21.68 -28.70
N ASP A 332 -21.74 21.52 -29.80
CA ASP A 332 -22.21 21.94 -31.12
C ASP A 332 -23.54 21.32 -31.50
N VAL A 333 -23.80 20.03 -31.21
CA VAL A 333 -25.09 19.38 -31.51
C VAL A 333 -26.24 19.88 -30.64
N GLU A 334 -25.99 20.59 -29.55
CA GLU A 334 -27.00 21.13 -28.63
C GLU A 334 -27.44 22.56 -28.98
N THR A 335 -26.88 23.13 -30.04
CA THR A 335 -27.16 24.50 -30.46
C THR A 335 -27.58 24.57 -31.91
N SER A 336 -28.29 25.65 -32.28
CA SER A 336 -28.67 25.94 -33.67
C SER A 336 -29.39 24.78 -34.36
N VAL A 337 -30.30 24.11 -33.64
CA VAL A 337 -31.08 22.98 -34.16
C VAL A 337 -32.09 23.47 -35.19
N PRO A 338 -32.15 22.86 -36.39
CA PRO A 338 -33.09 23.26 -37.43
C PRO A 338 -34.50 22.75 -37.11
N ILE A 339 -35.52 23.53 -37.51
CA ILE A 339 -36.90 23.03 -37.57
C ILE A 339 -37.03 22.14 -38.82
N LEU A 340 -37.37 20.87 -38.62
CA LEU A 340 -37.48 19.84 -39.66
C LEU A 340 -38.93 19.49 -39.98
N LYS A 341 -39.80 19.39 -38.95
CA LYS A 341 -41.22 19.07 -39.06
C LYS A 341 -42.05 20.13 -38.34
N ARG A 342 -43.31 20.34 -38.77
CA ARG A 342 -44.30 21.06 -37.97
C ARG A 342 -44.90 20.11 -36.93
N ASN A 343 -45.39 20.65 -35.82
CA ASN A 343 -46.05 19.83 -34.80
C ASN A 343 -47.22 19.04 -35.42
N ASN A 344 -47.18 17.72 -35.24
CA ASN A 344 -48.32 16.83 -35.44
C ASN A 344 -48.79 16.35 -34.05
N PRO A 345 -50.02 16.66 -33.61
CA PRO A 345 -50.54 16.27 -32.29
C PRO A 345 -50.55 14.76 -32.04
N ASN A 346 -50.47 13.94 -33.09
CA ASN A 346 -50.44 12.49 -32.99
C ASN A 346 -49.04 11.91 -32.87
N ASP A 347 -47.98 12.70 -33.07
CA ASP A 347 -46.60 12.21 -32.87
C ASP A 347 -46.35 11.97 -31.37
N ARG A 348 -45.51 10.96 -31.06
CA ARG A 348 -45.10 10.62 -29.70
C ARG A 348 -43.60 10.35 -29.68
N ALA A 349 -42.94 10.75 -28.61
CA ALA A 349 -41.58 10.38 -28.31
C ALA A 349 -41.51 9.69 -26.95
N ILE A 350 -40.79 8.57 -26.88
CA ILE A 350 -40.59 7.81 -25.65
C ILE A 350 -39.10 7.58 -25.44
N ILE A 351 -38.59 7.98 -24.29
CA ILE A 351 -37.27 7.58 -23.81
C ILE A 351 -37.48 6.44 -22.82
N LEU A 352 -36.95 5.26 -23.14
CA LEU A 352 -36.93 4.10 -22.27
C LEU A 352 -35.51 3.89 -21.76
N THR A 353 -35.34 3.74 -20.45
CA THR A 353 -34.00 3.55 -19.90
C THR A 353 -33.92 2.65 -18.69
N ASN A 354 -32.95 1.74 -18.66
CA ASN A 354 -32.54 0.98 -17.46
C ASN A 354 -31.08 1.29 -17.10
N GLY A 355 -30.53 2.39 -17.63
CA GLY A 355 -29.11 2.72 -17.47
C GLY A 355 -28.74 3.39 -16.15
N PHE A 356 -29.74 3.65 -15.30
CA PHE A 356 -29.59 4.21 -13.95
C PHE A 356 -29.65 3.15 -12.84
N ALA A 357 -29.72 1.86 -13.20
CA ALA A 357 -29.87 0.76 -12.24
C ALA A 357 -28.78 0.78 -11.14
N GLU A 358 -29.20 0.44 -9.91
CA GLU A 358 -28.39 0.57 -8.70
C GLU A 358 -27.04 -0.17 -8.75
N GLY A 359 -25.98 0.46 -8.24
CA GLY A 359 -24.67 -0.16 -8.02
C GLY A 359 -23.55 0.35 -8.95
N ALA A 360 -22.66 -0.55 -9.38
CA ALA A 360 -21.44 -0.22 -10.12
C ALA A 360 -21.64 0.01 -11.64
N TYR A 361 -22.88 -0.05 -12.12
CA TYR A 361 -23.24 -0.10 -13.55
C TYR A 361 -23.95 1.17 -14.03
N PHE A 362 -23.48 2.34 -13.62
CA PHE A 362 -24.00 3.62 -14.14
C PHE A 362 -23.36 3.97 -15.49
N ARG A 363 -24.17 4.33 -16.49
CA ARG A 363 -23.67 4.83 -17.78
C ARG A 363 -23.45 6.34 -17.74
N GLN A 364 -22.20 6.75 -17.89
CA GLN A 364 -21.82 8.17 -17.92
C GLN A 364 -22.56 8.95 -19.01
N TYR A 365 -22.98 10.17 -18.68
CA TYR A 365 -23.68 11.14 -19.56
C TYR A 365 -25.04 10.71 -20.11
N LEU A 366 -25.64 9.65 -19.57
CA LEU A 366 -26.91 9.14 -20.04
C LEU A 366 -28.04 10.19 -19.92
N ASP A 367 -28.12 10.92 -18.81
CA ASP A 367 -29.07 12.04 -18.64
C ASP A 367 -28.92 13.11 -19.71
N ARG A 368 -27.66 13.43 -20.06
CA ARG A 368 -27.37 14.43 -21.08
C ARG A 368 -27.80 13.94 -22.46
N ASP A 369 -27.66 12.65 -22.71
CA ASP A 369 -28.14 12.01 -23.93
C ASP A 369 -29.66 11.98 -24.04
N HIS A 370 -30.38 11.71 -22.94
CA HIS A 370 -31.84 11.82 -22.87
C HIS A 370 -32.29 13.25 -23.14
N ARG A 371 -31.63 14.23 -22.49
CA ARG A 371 -31.90 15.64 -22.70
C ARG A 371 -31.63 16.07 -24.14
N LEU A 372 -30.59 15.54 -24.80
CA LEU A 372 -30.32 15.80 -26.21
C LEU A 372 -31.43 15.23 -27.11
N PHE A 373 -31.89 14.01 -26.84
CA PHE A 373 -33.00 13.42 -27.57
C PHE A 373 -34.29 14.24 -27.42
N GLU A 374 -34.68 14.56 -26.18
CA GLU A 374 -35.83 15.43 -25.87
C GLU A 374 -35.71 16.78 -26.59
N PHE A 375 -34.52 17.38 -26.57
CA PHE A 375 -34.25 18.65 -27.24
C PHE A 375 -34.53 18.57 -28.75
N TYR A 376 -34.12 17.52 -29.43
CA TYR A 376 -34.43 17.36 -30.86
C TYR A 376 -35.91 17.05 -31.12
N MET A 377 -36.57 16.27 -30.26
CA MET A 377 -38.02 16.03 -30.38
C MET A 377 -38.81 17.34 -30.25
N ARG A 378 -38.47 18.17 -29.26
CA ARG A 378 -39.14 19.44 -28.98
C ARG A 378 -38.84 20.50 -30.04
N TYR A 379 -37.58 20.68 -30.43
CA TYR A 379 -37.18 21.82 -31.26
C TYR A 379 -37.05 21.48 -32.75
N ALA A 380 -36.55 20.29 -33.10
CA ALA A 380 -36.43 19.90 -34.51
C ALA A 380 -37.75 19.36 -35.07
N LEU A 381 -38.43 18.50 -34.30
CA LEU A 381 -39.69 17.86 -34.72
C LEU A 381 -40.94 18.54 -34.16
N GLN A 382 -40.76 19.57 -33.32
CA GLN A 382 -41.84 20.43 -32.81
C GLN A 382 -42.89 19.68 -31.96
N LEU A 383 -42.51 18.58 -31.28
CA LEU A 383 -43.39 17.89 -30.34
C LEU A 383 -43.62 18.75 -29.08
N ALA A 384 -44.86 18.76 -28.59
CA ALA A 384 -45.22 19.37 -27.31
C ALA A 384 -44.79 18.50 -26.12
N ASN A 385 -44.79 19.08 -24.91
CA ASN A 385 -44.29 18.39 -23.71
C ASN A 385 -45.11 17.15 -23.35
N ASP A 386 -46.41 17.18 -23.58
CA ASP A 386 -47.33 16.05 -23.38
C ASP A 386 -47.22 14.97 -24.47
N GLN A 387 -46.36 15.17 -25.46
CA GLN A 387 -46.04 14.19 -26.49
C GLN A 387 -44.71 13.47 -26.24
N ILE A 388 -43.94 13.89 -25.22
CA ILE A 388 -42.62 13.34 -24.89
C ILE A 388 -42.67 12.69 -23.50
N TYR A 389 -42.31 11.42 -23.43
CA TYR A 389 -42.37 10.61 -22.23
C TYR A 389 -40.97 10.08 -21.91
N VAL A 390 -40.57 10.13 -20.64
CA VAL A 390 -39.32 9.52 -20.15
C VAL A 390 -39.73 8.50 -19.09
N ILE A 391 -39.37 7.25 -19.32
CA ILE A 391 -39.81 6.10 -18.53
C ILE A 391 -38.57 5.31 -18.14
N GLU A 392 -38.32 5.23 -16.84
CA GLU A 392 -37.24 4.45 -16.25
C GLU A 392 -37.71 3.02 -15.99
N ILE A 393 -36.98 2.04 -16.49
CA ILE A 393 -37.25 0.62 -16.35
C ILE A 393 -36.42 0.10 -15.19
N ASP A 394 -37.12 -0.27 -14.13
CA ASP A 394 -36.58 -0.82 -12.90
C ASP A 394 -37.28 -2.13 -12.52
N SER A 395 -36.91 -2.67 -11.35
CA SER A 395 -37.50 -3.88 -10.77
C SER A 395 -38.90 -3.68 -10.19
N ASP A 396 -39.33 -2.45 -9.96
CA ASP A 396 -40.56 -2.14 -9.21
C ASP A 396 -41.82 -2.23 -10.10
N GLU A 397 -41.65 -2.54 -11.38
CA GLU A 397 -42.66 -2.75 -12.42
C GLU A 397 -43.62 -1.57 -12.70
N THR A 398 -43.54 -0.47 -11.94
CA THR A 398 -44.37 0.73 -12.06
C THR A 398 -44.31 1.35 -13.46
N TRP A 399 -43.15 1.28 -14.09
CA TRP A 399 -42.89 1.75 -15.45
C TRP A 399 -43.80 1.10 -16.52
N LYS A 400 -44.32 -0.12 -16.26
CA LYS A 400 -45.27 -0.78 -17.17
C LYS A 400 -46.58 0.00 -17.25
N ASP A 401 -47.04 0.53 -16.13
CA ASP A 401 -48.25 1.35 -16.07
C ASP A 401 -48.02 2.75 -16.65
N GLU A 402 -46.82 3.31 -16.47
CA GLU A 402 -46.42 4.55 -17.16
C GLU A 402 -46.45 4.38 -18.68
N LEU A 403 -45.88 3.30 -19.21
CA LEU A 403 -45.90 3.00 -20.64
C LEU A 403 -47.32 2.80 -21.18
N ARG A 404 -48.19 2.13 -20.42
CA ARG A 404 -49.62 1.98 -20.75
C ARG A 404 -50.38 3.30 -20.72
N SER A 405 -49.96 4.25 -19.87
CA SER A 405 -50.58 5.56 -19.76
C SER A 405 -50.32 6.46 -20.97
N VAL A 406 -49.31 6.14 -21.80
CA VAL A 406 -49.01 6.88 -23.04
C VAL A 406 -50.25 6.86 -23.94
N ALA A 407 -50.68 8.06 -24.32
CA ALA A 407 -51.89 8.27 -25.09
C ALA A 407 -51.75 7.64 -26.49
N ALA A 408 -52.75 6.84 -26.86
CA ALA A 408 -52.83 6.21 -28.17
C ALA A 408 -52.78 7.24 -29.31
N MET A 409 -52.27 6.79 -30.45
CA MET A 409 -52.13 7.51 -31.69
C MET A 409 -53.21 7.00 -32.67
N ASP A 410 -53.54 7.81 -33.67
CA ASP A 410 -54.64 7.55 -34.61
C ASP A 410 -54.16 7.00 -35.96
N SER A 411 -53.00 6.31 -35.99
CA SER A 411 -52.31 5.85 -37.20
C SER A 411 -51.85 6.95 -38.18
N THR A 412 -51.84 8.21 -37.76
CA THR A 412 -51.28 9.33 -38.55
C THR A 412 -49.99 9.92 -37.99
N GLY A 413 -49.62 9.57 -36.76
CA GLY A 413 -48.42 10.08 -36.08
C GLY A 413 -47.24 9.12 -36.12
N ASN A 414 -46.04 9.67 -35.96
CA ASN A 414 -44.79 8.91 -35.84
C ASN A 414 -44.45 8.67 -34.36
N LEU A 415 -44.00 7.44 -34.05
CA LEU A 415 -43.48 7.08 -32.74
C LEU A 415 -41.95 7.07 -32.78
N PHE A 416 -41.33 7.98 -32.04
CA PHE A 416 -39.88 8.06 -31.86
C PHE A 416 -39.50 7.43 -30.54
N VAL A 417 -38.60 6.44 -30.55
CA VAL A 417 -38.18 5.75 -29.33
C VAL A 417 -36.67 5.81 -29.21
N TYR A 418 -36.18 6.34 -28.10
CA TYR A 418 -34.78 6.18 -27.69
C TYR A 418 -34.73 5.21 -26.53
N PHE A 419 -34.09 4.07 -26.75
CA PHE A 419 -33.98 3.02 -25.74
C PHE A 419 -32.53 2.88 -25.35
N SER A 420 -32.21 3.14 -24.08
CA SER A 420 -30.83 3.17 -23.61
C SER A 420 -30.59 2.40 -22.32
N GLY A 421 -29.43 1.75 -22.21
CA GLY A 421 -29.00 1.10 -20.97
C GLY A 421 -28.33 -0.24 -21.22
N TYR A 422 -28.73 -1.29 -20.51
CA TYR A 422 -28.11 -2.62 -20.51
C TYR A 422 -29.05 -3.70 -21.02
N ALA A 423 -28.53 -4.61 -21.85
CA ALA A 423 -29.32 -5.70 -22.38
C ALA A 423 -28.51 -6.99 -22.51
N THR A 424 -29.11 -8.11 -22.15
CA THR A 424 -28.51 -9.43 -22.30
C THR A 424 -29.01 -10.11 -23.58
N LEU A 425 -28.07 -10.64 -24.37
CA LEU A 425 -28.39 -11.44 -25.55
C LEU A 425 -28.21 -12.93 -25.26
N THR A 426 -29.14 -13.74 -25.70
CA THR A 426 -29.10 -15.20 -25.52
C THR A 426 -28.87 -15.94 -26.83
N GLU A 427 -28.32 -17.15 -26.74
CA GLU A 427 -28.08 -18.03 -27.89
C GLU A 427 -29.37 -18.43 -28.62
N GLU A 428 -30.51 -18.40 -27.93
CA GLU A 428 -31.84 -18.66 -28.51
C GLU A 428 -32.37 -17.51 -29.39
N GLY A 429 -31.59 -16.45 -29.57
CA GLY A 429 -31.98 -15.31 -30.39
C GLY A 429 -32.89 -14.31 -29.68
N ARG A 430 -32.89 -14.29 -28.34
CA ARG A 430 -33.70 -13.35 -27.54
C ARG A 430 -32.84 -12.28 -26.89
N MET A 431 -33.42 -11.09 -26.78
CA MET A 431 -32.86 -9.93 -26.10
C MET A 431 -33.69 -9.63 -24.86
N TYR A 432 -33.01 -9.49 -23.72
CA TYR A 432 -33.57 -9.20 -22.41
C TYR A 432 -33.04 -7.87 -21.90
N ILE A 433 -33.83 -7.16 -21.09
CA ILE A 433 -33.41 -5.93 -20.43
C ILE A 433 -32.87 -6.30 -19.06
N ASP A 434 -31.63 -5.89 -18.78
CA ASP A 434 -31.04 -6.15 -17.47
C ASP A 434 -31.82 -5.36 -16.40
N PHE A 435 -31.92 -5.91 -15.18
CA PHE A 435 -32.61 -5.29 -14.03
C PHE A 435 -34.15 -5.20 -14.09
N ALA A 436 -34.79 -5.72 -15.15
CA ALA A 436 -36.23 -5.89 -15.22
C ALA A 436 -36.65 -7.36 -14.93
N GLU A 437 -37.80 -7.57 -14.29
CA GLU A 437 -38.40 -8.91 -14.23
C GLU A 437 -38.84 -9.35 -15.64
N GLU A 438 -38.21 -10.42 -16.15
CA GLU A 438 -38.44 -10.93 -17.48
C GLU A 438 -39.54 -12.01 -17.48
N PRO A 439 -40.67 -11.81 -18.20
CA PRO A 439 -41.71 -12.82 -18.29
C PRO A 439 -41.24 -14.07 -19.04
N VAL A 440 -41.72 -15.25 -18.62
CA VAL A 440 -41.46 -16.52 -19.30
C VAL A 440 -41.99 -16.47 -20.74
N GLY A 441 -41.12 -16.62 -21.74
CA GLY A 441 -41.51 -16.64 -23.15
C GLY A 441 -40.67 -15.69 -24.02
N ASP A 442 -41.33 -14.83 -24.79
CA ASP A 442 -40.72 -13.94 -25.78
C ASP A 442 -39.91 -12.75 -25.18
N GLY A 443 -39.83 -12.65 -23.85
CA GLY A 443 -39.13 -11.58 -23.14
C GLY A 443 -39.89 -10.24 -23.14
N LEU A 444 -39.47 -9.34 -22.27
CA LEU A 444 -40.09 -8.05 -21.95
C LEU A 444 -40.14 -7.10 -23.15
N ILE A 445 -39.08 -7.04 -23.95
CA ILE A 445 -39.03 -6.17 -25.14
C ILE A 445 -40.10 -6.58 -26.14
N THR A 446 -40.15 -7.85 -26.51
CA THR A 446 -40.99 -8.29 -27.63
C THR A 446 -42.40 -8.69 -27.24
N GLY A 447 -42.62 -9.03 -25.96
CA GLY A 447 -43.92 -9.41 -25.41
C GLY A 447 -44.63 -8.30 -24.62
N LEU A 448 -43.95 -7.25 -24.18
CA LEU A 448 -44.58 -6.13 -23.45
C LEU A 448 -44.37 -4.81 -24.18
N ILE A 449 -43.13 -4.43 -24.46
CA ILE A 449 -42.85 -3.11 -25.05
C ILE A 449 -43.41 -3.00 -26.48
N PHE A 450 -43.20 -4.03 -27.31
CA PHE A 450 -43.75 -4.02 -28.68
C PHE A 450 -45.28 -4.17 -28.73
N ASP A 451 -45.89 -4.86 -27.76
CA ASP A 451 -47.35 -4.91 -27.60
C ASP A 451 -47.91 -3.50 -27.32
N GLU A 452 -47.24 -2.74 -26.47
CA GLU A 452 -47.62 -1.36 -26.19
C GLU A 452 -47.41 -0.45 -27.40
N PHE A 453 -46.34 -0.63 -28.18
CA PHE A 453 -46.16 0.12 -29.44
C PHE A 453 -47.28 -0.17 -30.45
N GLU A 454 -47.72 -1.42 -30.54
CA GLU A 454 -48.85 -1.82 -31.39
C GLU A 454 -50.16 -1.21 -30.88
N ARG A 455 -50.40 -1.21 -29.56
CA ARG A 455 -51.57 -0.56 -28.92
C ARG A 455 -51.61 0.94 -29.21
N LEU A 456 -50.45 1.61 -29.20
CA LEU A 456 -50.36 3.02 -29.53
C LEU A 456 -50.78 3.31 -30.97
N ASN A 457 -50.79 2.33 -31.88
CA ASN A 457 -51.23 2.48 -33.27
C ASN A 457 -50.54 3.63 -34.04
N PRO A 458 -49.18 3.65 -34.12
CA PRO A 458 -48.44 4.65 -34.89
C PRO A 458 -48.53 4.41 -36.41
N TYR A 459 -48.34 5.47 -37.20
CA TYR A 459 -48.11 5.35 -38.65
C TYR A 459 -46.76 4.70 -38.96
N SER A 460 -45.73 5.10 -38.21
CA SER A 460 -44.37 4.57 -38.32
C SER A 460 -43.63 4.61 -36.98
N VAL A 461 -42.66 3.71 -36.80
CA VAL A 461 -41.84 3.60 -35.58
C VAL A 461 -40.36 3.78 -35.92
N TYR A 462 -39.70 4.68 -35.20
CA TYR A 462 -38.27 4.93 -35.26
C TYR A 462 -37.63 4.58 -33.92
N LEU A 463 -37.03 3.39 -33.82
CA LEU A 463 -36.43 2.88 -32.58
C LEU A 463 -34.90 2.97 -32.65
N PHE A 464 -34.31 3.73 -31.73
CA PHE A 464 -32.87 3.87 -31.57
C PHE A 464 -32.44 3.16 -30.29
N GLY A 465 -31.79 2.01 -30.42
CA GLY A 465 -31.34 1.18 -29.30
C GLY A 465 -29.88 1.42 -28.94
N ASP A 466 -29.63 2.20 -27.91
CA ASP A 466 -28.31 2.49 -27.34
C ASP A 466 -28.00 1.55 -26.17
N PHE A 467 -27.55 0.33 -26.47
CA PHE A 467 -27.38 -0.72 -25.45
C PHE A 467 -25.93 -1.12 -25.24
N GLN A 468 -25.56 -1.30 -23.97
CA GLN A 468 -24.39 -2.06 -23.60
C GLN A 468 -24.81 -3.54 -23.46
N PHE A 469 -24.33 -4.38 -24.38
CA PHE A 469 -24.71 -5.78 -24.41
C PHE A 469 -23.88 -6.63 -23.44
N THR A 470 -24.56 -7.40 -22.60
CA THR A 470 -23.95 -8.45 -21.78
C THR A 470 -24.11 -9.79 -22.49
N ILE A 471 -23.01 -10.56 -22.57
CA ILE A 471 -23.01 -11.90 -23.18
C ILE A 471 -22.78 -12.91 -22.06
N PRO A 472 -23.70 -13.87 -21.81
CA PRO A 472 -23.52 -14.89 -20.78
C PRO A 472 -22.26 -15.71 -21.06
N GLN A 473 -21.35 -15.81 -20.08
CA GLN A 473 -20.19 -16.69 -20.21
C GLN A 473 -20.64 -18.15 -20.12
N SER A 474 -20.58 -18.88 -21.23
CA SER A 474 -20.70 -20.34 -21.21
C SER A 474 -19.33 -20.96 -20.89
N ASN A 475 -19.33 -22.02 -20.07
CA ASN A 475 -18.15 -22.66 -19.48
C ASN A 475 -16.95 -22.82 -20.45
N GLY A 476 -15.96 -21.94 -20.32
CA GLY A 476 -14.55 -22.20 -20.67
C GLY A 476 -14.18 -22.34 -22.14
N ILE A 477 -15.09 -22.16 -23.10
CA ILE A 477 -14.75 -22.15 -24.53
C ILE A 477 -15.14 -20.79 -25.12
N LEU A 478 -14.14 -19.94 -25.36
CA LEU A 478 -14.23 -18.72 -26.16
C LEU A 478 -14.49 -19.10 -27.64
N VAL A 479 -15.70 -19.52 -27.96
CA VAL A 479 -16.15 -19.65 -29.36
C VAL A 479 -16.43 -18.25 -29.90
N PRO A 480 -16.02 -17.91 -31.15
CA PRO A 480 -16.34 -16.61 -31.76
C PRO A 480 -17.84 -16.53 -32.10
N LEU A 481 -18.67 -16.24 -31.10
CA LEU A 481 -20.14 -16.25 -31.17
C LEU A 481 -20.77 -14.95 -31.73
N ARG A 482 -20.00 -14.07 -32.39
CA ARG A 482 -20.54 -12.79 -32.93
C ARG A 482 -21.75 -12.98 -33.85
N THR A 483 -21.75 -14.01 -34.68
CA THR A 483 -22.84 -14.29 -35.63
C THR A 483 -24.12 -14.75 -34.93
N ALA A 484 -24.00 -15.58 -33.88
CA ALA A 484 -25.15 -16.09 -33.14
C ALA A 484 -25.91 -14.97 -32.40
N TYR A 485 -25.19 -14.03 -31.79
CA TYR A 485 -25.82 -12.90 -31.10
C TYR A 485 -26.33 -11.81 -32.05
N THR A 486 -25.76 -11.68 -33.25
CA THR A 486 -26.32 -10.78 -34.28
C THR A 486 -27.68 -11.26 -34.76
N PHE A 487 -27.90 -12.58 -34.81
CA PHE A 487 -29.20 -13.16 -35.11
C PHE A 487 -30.27 -12.75 -34.08
N ALA A 488 -29.93 -12.62 -32.80
CA ALA A 488 -30.87 -12.15 -31.77
C ALA A 488 -31.40 -10.73 -32.03
N LEU A 489 -30.51 -9.82 -32.44
CA LEU A 489 -30.90 -8.45 -32.80
C LEU A 489 -31.77 -8.43 -34.06
N GLN A 490 -31.42 -9.23 -35.06
CA GLN A 490 -32.21 -9.37 -36.28
C GLN A 490 -33.60 -9.95 -36.01
N GLU A 491 -33.70 -10.98 -35.17
CA GLU A 491 -34.99 -11.59 -34.81
C GLU A 491 -35.86 -10.63 -34.00
N THR A 492 -35.25 -9.88 -33.06
CA THR A 492 -35.93 -8.80 -32.34
C THR A 492 -36.50 -7.75 -33.31
N ALA A 493 -35.70 -7.32 -34.29
CA ALA A 493 -36.16 -6.40 -35.33
C ALA A 493 -37.29 -6.99 -36.19
N ASN A 494 -37.18 -8.26 -36.60
CA ASN A 494 -38.21 -8.94 -37.39
C ASN A 494 -39.55 -9.01 -36.65
N ARG A 495 -39.53 -9.22 -35.32
CA ARG A 495 -40.74 -9.23 -34.48
C ARG A 495 -41.45 -7.88 -34.48
N LEU A 496 -40.71 -6.77 -34.38
CA LEU A 496 -41.27 -5.43 -34.51
C LEU A 496 -41.89 -5.23 -35.90
N LEU A 497 -41.17 -5.60 -36.96
CA LEU A 497 -41.62 -5.42 -38.35
C LEU A 497 -42.85 -6.23 -38.72
N ARG A 498 -43.04 -7.41 -38.10
CA ARG A 498 -44.26 -8.22 -38.29
C ARG A 498 -45.50 -7.57 -37.70
N ARG A 499 -45.34 -6.84 -36.59
CA ARG A 499 -46.42 -6.12 -35.91
C ARG A 499 -46.69 -4.77 -36.57
N ILE A 500 -45.62 -4.02 -36.84
CA ILE A 500 -45.65 -2.67 -37.40
C ILE A 500 -44.70 -2.61 -38.61
N PRO A 501 -45.19 -2.83 -39.84
CA PRO A 501 -44.33 -2.90 -41.04
C PRO A 501 -43.55 -1.62 -41.35
N ASN A 502 -44.11 -0.46 -40.99
CA ASN A 502 -43.46 0.85 -41.13
C ASN A 502 -42.53 1.14 -39.95
N SER A 503 -41.64 0.22 -39.64
CA SER A 503 -40.68 0.39 -38.55
C SER A 503 -39.25 0.39 -39.05
N VAL A 504 -38.39 1.09 -38.31
CA VAL A 504 -36.94 0.98 -38.41
C VAL A 504 -36.37 0.88 -37.01
N ILE A 505 -35.37 0.03 -36.85
CA ILE A 505 -34.59 -0.09 -35.61
C ILE A 505 -33.12 0.10 -35.94
N VAL A 506 -32.43 0.92 -35.14
CA VAL A 506 -31.00 1.19 -35.26
C VAL A 506 -30.34 0.95 -33.90
N PHE A 507 -29.46 -0.03 -33.83
CA PHE A 507 -28.64 -0.33 -32.66
C PHE A 507 -27.32 0.42 -32.72
N SER A 508 -26.86 0.93 -31.57
CA SER A 508 -25.64 1.74 -31.43
C SER A 508 -24.33 0.99 -31.67
N ASN A 509 -24.32 -0.33 -31.55
CA ASN A 509 -23.14 -1.19 -31.63
C ASN A 509 -23.54 -2.64 -31.94
N ARG A 510 -22.58 -3.43 -32.43
CA ARG A 510 -22.74 -4.89 -32.58
C ARG A 510 -22.57 -5.61 -31.24
N PRO A 511 -23.08 -6.86 -31.12
CA PRO A 511 -22.75 -7.71 -29.99
C PRO A 511 -21.23 -7.88 -29.83
N GLY A 512 -20.74 -7.72 -28.60
CA GLY A 512 -19.31 -7.75 -28.28
C GLY A 512 -18.55 -6.45 -28.56
N GLN A 513 -19.25 -5.37 -28.96
CA GLN A 513 -18.74 -4.00 -28.96
C GLN A 513 -19.43 -3.20 -27.84
N THR A 514 -18.84 -2.08 -27.45
CA THR A 514 -19.36 -1.16 -26.42
C THR A 514 -19.96 0.08 -27.07
N SER A 515 -21.07 0.59 -26.52
CA SER A 515 -21.52 1.94 -26.87
C SER A 515 -20.62 2.95 -26.15
N SER A 516 -19.71 3.59 -26.89
CA SER A 516 -18.64 4.38 -26.31
C SER A 516 -19.05 5.85 -26.13
N ILE A 517 -18.49 6.48 -25.10
CA ILE A 517 -18.58 7.93 -24.88
C ILE A 517 -17.71 8.69 -25.88
N TYR A 518 -18.12 9.90 -26.26
CA TYR A 518 -17.33 10.79 -27.10
C TYR A 518 -16.31 11.51 -26.22
N THR A 519 -15.27 10.77 -25.86
CA THR A 519 -14.11 11.28 -25.11
C THR A 519 -12.85 10.58 -25.61
N GLY A 520 -11.75 11.30 -25.81
CA GLY A 520 -10.45 10.74 -26.17
C GLY A 520 -9.35 11.19 -25.21
N ALA A 521 -8.11 10.78 -25.49
CA ALA A 521 -6.95 11.25 -24.75
C ALA A 521 -6.81 12.78 -24.85
N GLY A 522 -6.68 13.47 -23.70
CA GLY A 522 -6.56 14.93 -23.62
C GLY A 522 -7.91 15.66 -23.48
N MET A 523 -8.08 16.77 -24.19
CA MET A 523 -9.21 17.72 -24.02
C MET A 523 -10.45 17.39 -24.88
N GLU A 524 -10.43 16.34 -25.70
CA GLU A 524 -11.56 16.04 -26.57
C GLU A 524 -12.66 15.31 -25.81
N ASN A 525 -13.64 16.06 -25.31
CA ASN A 525 -14.82 15.52 -24.63
C ASN A 525 -16.09 16.25 -25.07
N LYS A 526 -17.05 15.53 -25.66
CA LYS A 526 -18.35 16.08 -26.09
C LYS A 526 -19.47 15.78 -25.10
N ARG A 527 -19.18 15.07 -23.99
CA ARG A 527 -20.13 14.75 -22.92
C ARG A 527 -21.37 13.97 -23.39
N HIS A 528 -21.24 13.16 -24.44
CA HIS A 528 -22.33 12.37 -25.03
C HIS A 528 -21.81 11.00 -25.46
N HIS A 529 -22.68 10.00 -25.58
CA HIS A 529 -22.33 8.79 -26.33
C HIS A 529 -22.12 9.12 -27.82
N ILE A 530 -21.13 8.47 -28.44
CA ILE A 530 -20.75 8.70 -29.85
C ILE A 530 -21.97 8.50 -30.77
N PHE A 531 -22.76 7.46 -30.51
CA PHE A 531 -23.98 7.17 -31.25
C PHE A 531 -24.99 8.31 -31.19
N ASN A 532 -25.35 8.75 -29.98
CA ASN A 532 -26.35 9.80 -29.79
C ASN A 532 -25.89 11.17 -30.33
N TYR A 533 -24.59 11.49 -30.16
CA TYR A 533 -23.98 12.68 -30.75
C TYR A 533 -24.15 12.70 -32.28
N TYR A 534 -23.80 11.61 -32.98
CA TYR A 534 -23.91 11.57 -34.44
C TYR A 534 -25.34 11.41 -34.95
N TRP A 535 -26.25 10.85 -34.14
CA TRP A 535 -27.68 10.89 -34.43
C TRP A 535 -28.18 12.33 -34.47
N ALA A 536 -27.87 13.13 -33.44
CA ALA A 536 -28.22 14.55 -33.39
C ALA A 536 -27.56 15.35 -34.52
N ASP A 537 -26.28 15.11 -34.79
CA ASP A 537 -25.55 15.73 -35.90
C ASP A 537 -26.19 15.42 -37.27
N ALA A 538 -26.68 14.19 -37.50
CA ALA A 538 -27.40 13.83 -38.72
C ALA A 538 -28.65 14.71 -38.91
N LEU A 539 -29.46 14.85 -37.85
CA LEU A 539 -30.67 15.68 -37.87
C LEU A 539 -30.34 17.16 -38.05
N LYS A 540 -29.28 17.64 -37.38
CA LYS A 540 -28.78 19.02 -37.54
C LYS A 540 -28.35 19.32 -38.97
N LYS A 541 -27.77 18.34 -39.66
CA LYS A 541 -27.44 18.38 -41.10
C LYS A 541 -28.63 18.19 -42.03
N ARG A 542 -29.86 18.17 -41.48
CA ARG A 542 -31.13 18.00 -42.20
C ARG A 542 -31.25 16.64 -42.90
N ASN A 543 -30.57 15.61 -42.42
CA ASN A 543 -30.82 14.24 -42.86
C ASN A 543 -32.14 13.78 -42.21
N THR A 544 -33.21 13.66 -43.00
CA THR A 544 -34.53 13.25 -42.50
C THR A 544 -34.92 11.83 -42.91
N ARG A 545 -34.35 11.31 -44.01
CA ARG A 545 -34.56 9.92 -44.44
C ARG A 545 -33.67 8.96 -43.67
N MET A 546 -34.22 7.82 -43.27
CA MET A 546 -33.49 6.82 -42.48
C MET A 546 -32.25 6.28 -43.20
N SER A 547 -32.34 6.04 -44.51
CA SER A 547 -31.15 5.68 -45.32
C SER A 547 -30.02 6.73 -45.28
N ALA A 548 -30.34 8.01 -45.14
CA ALA A 548 -29.33 9.07 -45.00
C ALA A 548 -28.78 9.17 -43.57
N ILE A 549 -29.65 9.02 -42.57
CA ILE A 549 -29.27 9.00 -41.15
C ILE A 549 -28.36 7.79 -40.87
N ILE A 550 -28.75 6.60 -41.30
CA ILE A 550 -27.96 5.35 -41.13
C ILE A 550 -26.59 5.50 -41.78
N ARG A 551 -26.52 5.97 -43.04
CA ARG A 551 -25.24 6.21 -43.72
C ARG A 551 -24.36 7.19 -42.96
N HIS A 552 -24.95 8.25 -42.40
CA HIS A 552 -24.22 9.21 -41.58
C HIS A 552 -23.67 8.56 -40.31
N LEU A 553 -24.46 7.73 -39.63
CA LEU A 553 -24.03 6.99 -38.45
C LEU A 553 -22.91 5.98 -38.79
N GLU A 554 -23.07 5.17 -39.84
CA GLU A 554 -22.07 4.20 -40.31
C GLU A 554 -20.71 4.85 -40.60
N ASN A 555 -20.71 6.03 -41.23
CA ASN A 555 -19.48 6.73 -41.60
C ASN A 555 -18.73 7.35 -40.42
N ASN A 556 -19.43 7.72 -39.35
CA ASN A 556 -18.87 8.55 -38.28
C ASN A 556 -18.70 7.81 -36.95
N VAL A 557 -19.63 6.92 -36.58
CA VAL A 557 -19.62 6.27 -35.25
C VAL A 557 -18.41 5.34 -35.11
N ASP A 558 -18.19 4.43 -36.06
CA ASP A 558 -17.07 3.48 -35.99
C ASP A 558 -15.71 4.20 -36.12
N TYR A 559 -15.62 5.15 -37.05
CA TYR A 559 -14.41 5.96 -37.23
C TYR A 559 -14.02 6.70 -35.95
N THR A 560 -14.97 7.37 -35.31
CA THR A 560 -14.71 8.15 -34.09
C THR A 560 -14.41 7.24 -32.91
N SER A 561 -15.12 6.10 -32.77
CA SER A 561 -14.80 5.13 -31.73
C SER A 561 -13.38 4.59 -31.85
N ARG A 562 -12.93 4.22 -33.05
CA ARG A 562 -11.56 3.76 -33.29
C ARG A 562 -10.53 4.84 -33.02
N ARG A 563 -10.81 6.08 -33.45
CA ARG A 563 -9.91 7.22 -33.25
C ARG A 563 -9.74 7.58 -31.77
N LEU A 564 -10.81 7.51 -30.98
CA LEU A 564 -10.80 7.91 -29.58
C LEU A 564 -10.39 6.79 -28.63
N HIS A 565 -10.75 5.55 -28.92
CA HIS A 565 -10.67 4.42 -27.98
C HIS A 565 -9.97 3.18 -28.53
N ASP A 566 -9.44 3.23 -29.76
CA ASP A 566 -8.85 2.09 -30.49
C ASP A 566 -9.75 0.83 -30.52
N ARG A 567 -11.06 1.03 -30.47
CA ARG A 567 -12.07 -0.06 -30.51
C ARG A 567 -13.20 0.26 -31.49
N PRO A 568 -13.72 -0.75 -32.19
CA PRO A 568 -14.82 -0.55 -33.13
C PRO A 568 -16.16 -0.33 -32.41
N GLN A 569 -17.00 0.48 -33.04
CA GLN A 569 -18.41 0.67 -32.68
C GLN A 569 -19.23 0.77 -33.96
N GLU A 570 -19.69 -0.38 -34.44
CA GLU A 570 -20.42 -0.48 -35.71
C GLU A 570 -21.92 -0.52 -35.44
N ILE A 571 -22.67 0.41 -36.02
CA ILE A 571 -24.13 0.39 -35.88
C ILE A 571 -24.75 -0.78 -36.67
N LEU A 572 -25.94 -1.23 -36.26
CA LEU A 572 -26.75 -2.20 -36.99
C LEU A 572 -28.16 -1.63 -37.19
N ALA A 573 -28.65 -1.62 -38.43
CA ALA A 573 -29.98 -1.16 -38.74
C ALA A 573 -30.81 -2.27 -39.40
N TYR A 574 -32.11 -2.32 -39.08
CA TYR A 574 -33.07 -3.25 -39.67
C TYR A 574 -34.41 -2.53 -39.94
N GLY A 575 -35.17 -3.01 -40.92
CA GLY A 575 -36.50 -2.49 -41.25
C GLY A 575 -36.57 -1.62 -42.49
N ASN A 576 -37.51 -0.67 -42.51
CA ASN A 576 -37.80 0.14 -43.67
C ASN A 576 -36.93 1.42 -43.70
N PHE A 577 -35.81 1.38 -44.44
CA PHE A 577 -34.90 2.53 -44.56
C PHE A 577 -35.39 3.65 -45.49
N THR A 578 -36.53 3.45 -46.16
CA THR A 578 -37.16 4.48 -47.00
C THR A 578 -37.99 5.47 -46.19
N LEU A 579 -38.30 5.15 -44.93
CA LEU A 579 -39.01 6.02 -44.01
C LEU A 579 -38.29 7.37 -43.84
N ASN A 580 -39.08 8.41 -43.67
CA ASN A 580 -38.62 9.78 -43.51
C ASN A 580 -39.23 10.36 -42.24
N ILE A 581 -38.40 10.80 -41.30
CA ILE A 581 -38.84 11.19 -39.94
C ILE A 581 -39.81 12.39 -39.93
N ILE A 582 -39.87 13.14 -41.03
CA ILE A 582 -40.73 14.33 -41.17
C ILE A 582 -42.07 14.01 -41.85
N ASP A 583 -42.27 12.77 -42.31
CA ASP A 583 -43.52 12.35 -42.96
C ASP A 583 -44.70 12.32 -41.97
#